data_AF-A0A6L2PMM6-F1
#
_entry.id   AF-A0A6L2PMM6-F1
#
_cell.length_a   1.000
_cell.length_b   1.000
_cell.length_c   1.000
_cell.angle_alpha   90.00
_cell.angle_beta   90.00
_cell.angle_gamma   90.00
#
_symmetry.space_group_name_H-M   'P 1'
#
loop_
_entity.id
_entity.type
_entity.pdbx_description
1 polymer ?
#
loop_
_entity_poly.entity_id
_entity_poly.type
_entity_poly.pdbx_seq_one_letter_code
_entity_poly.pdbx_strand_id
1 'polypeptide(L)'
;MLELLSLPDIVLEKILSYLTYDDIARYRIICRQFDTLCKQLLNKGFILVEKHHRHCLKAVKSQLPRRESERRSHPLARHCDILTAIETRLSILAMTFTKYIDAGLCCFIPGKVIDEIFRVLRRLKDSETPRAHEVLQELRDISSMAMEHFDEKIVPLLKHNLSSSSAHTSYSMTGTGNRSASIIMTVAPRKCHMDAMSVGSCLMSGTSTPRILGQEKLRMEFSKIHSRTKQNKESVGCLKRSVGNLSLKLKRYGARLMVQSAKIMQQQAKLTEQDTKLAEQATKLTEQEAQIAELKRHLEEWDHKFADLTAELSRAREESGAITEAGTSHEVEGRVARNMLPVGSTEAEGRIGWRKVRTSTVVSSDVTAPGQEEDRDRNATMKRKAEPDNCKVDLAKKAKAQTSDEVSK
;
A
#
# COMPACT_ATOMS: atom_id res chain seq x y z
N MET A 1 23.25 6.71 -36.22
CA MET A 1 21.88 6.87 -35.69
C MET A 1 21.69 5.85 -34.59
N LEU A 2 21.38 6.27 -33.37
CA LEU A 2 21.00 5.35 -32.31
C LEU A 2 19.55 4.89 -32.58
N GLU A 3 19.35 3.61 -32.83
CA GLU A 3 18.00 3.05 -32.93
C GLU A 3 17.38 3.03 -31.53
N LEU A 4 16.24 3.70 -31.35
CA LEU A 4 15.55 3.78 -30.05
C LEU A 4 15.30 2.40 -29.43
N LEU A 5 14.98 1.39 -30.26
CA LEU A 5 14.71 0.01 -29.85
C LEU A 5 15.97 -0.78 -29.44
N SER A 6 17.17 -0.27 -29.76
CA SER A 6 18.43 -0.87 -29.30
C SER A 6 18.79 -0.53 -27.86
N LEU A 7 18.07 0.42 -27.26
CA LEU A 7 18.28 0.82 -25.87
C LEU A 7 17.80 -0.27 -24.90
N PRO A 8 18.47 -0.44 -23.75
CA PRO A 8 18.00 -1.31 -22.70
C PRO A 8 16.58 -0.93 -22.23
N ASP A 9 15.77 -1.93 -21.91
CA ASP A 9 14.39 -1.76 -21.44
C ASP A 9 14.23 -0.75 -20.29
N ILE A 10 15.23 -0.64 -19.41
CA ILE A 10 15.25 0.31 -18.29
C ILE A 10 15.27 1.76 -18.77
N VAL A 11 16.01 2.04 -19.84
CA VAL A 11 16.11 3.39 -20.42
C VAL A 11 14.82 3.72 -21.15
N LEU A 12 14.26 2.76 -21.89
CA LEU A 12 12.96 2.91 -22.56
C LEU A 12 11.83 3.13 -21.56
N GLU A 13 11.79 2.35 -20.48
CA GLU A 13 10.83 2.54 -19.38
C GLU A 13 10.95 3.95 -18.80
N LYS A 14 12.20 4.44 -18.61
CA LYS A 14 12.43 5.79 -18.09
C LYS A 14 11.98 6.87 -19.07
N ILE A 15 12.23 6.73 -20.36
CA ILE A 15 11.74 7.66 -21.40
C ILE A 15 10.21 7.68 -21.40
N LEU A 16 9.59 6.51 -21.44
CA LEU A 16 8.13 6.36 -21.42
C LEU A 16 7.50 6.94 -20.14
N SER A 17 8.22 6.93 -19.01
CA SER A 17 7.73 7.50 -17.75
C SER A 17 7.52 9.02 -17.75
N TYR A 18 8.01 9.74 -18.77
CA TYR A 18 7.75 11.17 -18.96
C TYR A 18 6.48 11.47 -19.75
N LEU A 19 5.83 10.44 -20.31
CA LEU A 19 4.63 10.57 -21.12
C LEU A 19 3.38 10.39 -20.25
N THR A 20 2.24 10.88 -20.74
CA THR A 20 0.95 10.65 -20.08
C THR A 20 0.57 9.17 -20.13
N TYR A 21 -0.19 8.69 -19.16
CA TYR A 21 -0.66 7.30 -19.19
C TYR A 21 -1.58 7.03 -20.38
N ASP A 22 -2.31 8.03 -20.87
CA ASP A 22 -3.07 7.95 -22.12
C ASP A 22 -2.17 7.72 -23.34
N ASP A 23 -1.07 8.45 -23.47
CA ASP A 23 -0.07 8.21 -24.53
C ASP A 23 0.56 6.82 -24.39
N ILE A 24 0.94 6.42 -23.17
CA ILE A 24 1.49 5.08 -22.88
C ILE A 24 0.51 3.99 -23.34
N ALA A 25 -0.79 4.16 -23.11
CA ALA A 25 -1.82 3.23 -23.57
C ALA A 25 -1.90 3.19 -25.10
N ARG A 26 -1.81 4.34 -25.77
CA ARG A 26 -1.81 4.44 -27.24
C ARG A 26 -0.55 3.82 -27.86
N TYR A 27 0.61 3.92 -27.23
CA TYR A 27 1.86 3.38 -27.79
C TYR A 27 1.99 1.86 -27.76
N ARG A 28 1.05 1.15 -27.12
CA ARG A 28 1.03 -0.32 -27.09
C ARG A 28 0.90 -0.96 -28.47
N ILE A 29 0.32 -0.27 -29.45
CA ILE A 29 0.15 -0.82 -30.81
C ILE A 29 1.39 -0.69 -31.70
N ILE A 30 2.45 0.00 -31.25
CA ILE A 30 3.63 0.28 -32.07
C ILE A 30 4.45 -0.99 -32.32
N CYS A 31 4.89 -1.67 -31.25
CA CYS A 31 5.67 -2.91 -31.35
C CYS A 31 5.57 -3.77 -30.08
N ARG A 32 6.04 -5.02 -30.14
CA ARG A 32 5.95 -5.98 -29.01
C ARG A 32 6.74 -5.55 -27.78
N GLN A 33 7.88 -4.88 -27.96
CA GLN A 33 8.69 -4.36 -26.85
C GLN A 33 7.95 -3.22 -26.14
N PHE A 34 7.42 -2.27 -26.91
CA PHE A 34 6.59 -1.18 -26.37
C PHE A 34 5.32 -1.71 -25.69
N ASP A 35 4.61 -2.68 -26.29
CA ASP A 35 3.43 -3.29 -25.65
C ASP A 35 3.80 -3.88 -24.28
N THR A 36 4.92 -4.59 -24.18
CA THR A 36 5.37 -5.19 -22.93
C THR A 36 5.70 -4.14 -21.87
N LEU A 37 6.43 -3.08 -22.23
CA LEU A 37 6.81 -2.01 -21.30
C LEU A 37 5.60 -1.16 -20.88
N CYS A 38 4.76 -0.76 -21.84
CA CYS A 38 3.56 0.02 -21.57
C CYS A 38 2.56 -0.74 -20.70
N LYS A 39 2.37 -2.06 -20.93
CA LYS A 39 1.56 -2.92 -20.04
C LYS A 39 2.05 -2.85 -18.59
N GLN A 40 3.36 -2.96 -18.38
CA GLN A 40 3.96 -2.89 -17.06
C GLN A 40 3.79 -1.49 -16.44
N LEU A 41 4.00 -0.43 -17.21
CA LEU A 41 3.86 0.95 -16.76
C LEU A 41 2.42 1.29 -16.37
N LEU A 42 1.42 0.84 -17.13
CA LEU A 42 0.00 1.07 -16.82
C LEU A 42 -0.42 0.36 -15.54
N ASN A 43 -0.04 -0.92 -15.39
CA ASN A 43 -0.31 -1.66 -14.15
C ASN A 43 0.38 -1.02 -12.94
N LYS A 44 1.65 -0.63 -13.08
CA LYS A 44 2.41 0.11 -12.05
C LYS A 44 1.74 1.46 -11.73
N GLY A 45 1.26 2.17 -12.75
CA GLY A 45 0.60 3.46 -12.65
C GLY A 45 -0.70 3.39 -11.85
N PHE A 46 -1.54 2.39 -12.11
CA PHE A 46 -2.78 2.19 -11.36
C PHE A 46 -2.51 1.95 -9.87
N ILE A 47 -1.58 1.05 -9.54
CA ILE A 47 -1.16 0.77 -8.16
C ILE A 47 -0.59 2.04 -7.49
N LEU A 48 0.18 2.83 -8.24
CA LEU A 48 0.75 4.08 -7.75
C LEU A 48 -0.34 5.11 -7.41
N VAL A 49 -1.35 5.25 -8.27
CA VAL A 49 -2.50 6.13 -8.03
C VAL A 49 -3.26 5.70 -6.78
N GLU A 50 -3.53 4.40 -6.60
CA GLU A 50 -4.23 3.90 -5.41
C GLU A 50 -3.47 4.21 -4.13
N LYS A 51 -2.14 4.01 -4.15
CA LYS A 51 -1.28 4.31 -3.01
C LYS A 51 -1.22 5.81 -2.71
N HIS A 52 -1.09 6.64 -3.74
CA HIS A 52 -1.04 8.10 -3.60
C HIS A 52 -2.37 8.64 -3.05
N HIS A 53 -3.48 8.18 -3.61
CA HIS A 53 -4.83 8.49 -3.15
C HIS A 53 -5.02 8.13 -1.67
N ARG A 54 -4.65 6.90 -1.27
CA ARG A 54 -4.76 6.43 0.13
C ARG A 54 -3.97 7.30 1.10
N HIS A 55 -2.78 7.74 0.69
CA HIS A 55 -1.97 8.67 1.48
C HIS A 55 -2.65 10.03 1.65
N CYS A 56 -3.15 10.62 0.55
CA CYS A 56 -3.89 11.88 0.58
C CYS A 56 -5.13 11.79 1.48
N LEU A 57 -5.94 10.74 1.33
CA LEU A 57 -7.15 10.52 2.13
C LEU A 57 -6.83 10.40 3.62
N LYS A 58 -5.79 9.64 3.99
CA LYS A 58 -5.36 9.50 5.38
C LYS A 58 -4.90 10.84 5.97
N ALA A 59 -4.12 11.61 5.21
CA ALA A 59 -3.61 12.91 5.64
C ALA A 59 -4.71 13.96 5.83
N VAL A 60 -5.73 13.96 4.98
CA VAL A 60 -6.90 14.85 5.13
C VAL A 60 -7.78 14.38 6.29
N LYS A 61 -8.10 13.08 6.37
CA LYS A 61 -8.93 12.54 7.47
C LYS A 61 -8.33 12.77 8.85
N SER A 62 -7.00 12.73 9.01
CA SER A 62 -6.36 12.99 10.29
C SER A 62 -6.44 14.45 10.76
N GLN A 63 -6.74 15.39 9.86
CA GLN A 63 -6.90 16.81 10.18
C GLN A 63 -8.37 17.20 10.44
N LEU A 64 -9.32 16.28 10.20
CA LEU A 64 -10.74 16.56 10.39
C LEU A 64 -11.16 16.36 11.84
N PRO A 65 -12.05 17.21 12.38
CA PRO A 65 -12.67 17.00 13.68
C PRO A 65 -13.39 15.65 13.77
N ARG A 66 -13.39 15.05 14.97
CA ARG A 66 -14.10 13.80 15.24
C ARG A 66 -15.61 13.96 15.15
N ARG A 67 -16.16 15.11 15.58
CA ARG A 67 -17.60 15.40 15.55
C ARG A 67 -18.05 15.79 14.14
N GLU A 68 -19.11 15.15 13.67
CA GLU A 68 -19.64 15.33 12.31
C GLU A 68 -20.16 16.75 12.04
N SER A 69 -20.77 17.40 13.04
CA SER A 69 -21.24 18.79 12.93
C SER A 69 -20.08 19.78 12.67
N GLU A 70 -18.97 19.61 13.38
CA GLU A 70 -17.73 20.39 13.21
C GLU A 70 -16.98 20.03 11.92
N ARG A 71 -17.13 18.78 11.48
CA ARG A 71 -16.56 18.33 10.21
C ARG A 71 -17.21 19.01 9.02
N ARG A 72 -18.54 19.13 9.00
CA ARG A 72 -19.28 19.72 7.86
C ARG A 72 -18.96 21.19 7.64
N SER A 73 -18.61 21.92 8.69
CA SER A 73 -18.18 23.32 8.61
C SER A 73 -16.68 23.47 8.35
N HIS A 74 -15.89 22.39 8.36
CA HIS A 74 -14.44 22.44 8.19
C HIS A 74 -14.04 22.68 6.72
N PRO A 75 -13.03 23.54 6.44
CA PRO A 75 -12.58 23.82 5.07
C PRO A 75 -12.16 22.57 4.27
N LEU A 76 -11.53 21.60 4.93
CA LEU A 76 -11.08 20.34 4.30
C LEU A 76 -12.20 19.29 4.11
N ALA A 77 -13.42 19.54 4.58
CA ALA A 77 -14.53 18.59 4.43
C ALA A 77 -14.79 18.27 2.96
N ARG A 78 -14.84 19.30 2.12
CA ARG A 78 -15.00 19.16 0.67
C ARG A 78 -13.87 18.36 0.02
N HIS A 79 -12.63 18.53 0.49
CA HIS A 79 -11.49 17.74 -0.01
C HIS A 79 -11.66 16.27 0.34
N CYS A 80 -12.16 15.96 1.54
CA CYS A 80 -12.46 14.60 1.95
C CYS A 80 -13.60 13.98 1.14
N ASP A 81 -14.65 14.74 0.81
CA ASP A 81 -15.76 14.27 -0.02
C ASP A 81 -15.27 13.93 -1.44
N ILE A 82 -14.45 14.80 -2.04
CA ILE A 82 -13.85 14.55 -3.35
C ILE A 82 -12.97 13.31 -3.32
N LEU A 83 -12.12 13.17 -2.30
CA LEU A 83 -11.28 11.98 -2.15
C LEU A 83 -12.12 10.71 -1.97
N THR A 84 -13.18 10.75 -1.17
CA THR A 84 -14.08 9.59 -0.98
C THR A 84 -14.79 9.20 -2.28
N ALA A 85 -15.13 10.19 -3.12
CA ALA A 85 -15.68 9.92 -4.45
C ALA A 85 -14.64 9.27 -5.40
N ILE A 86 -13.37 9.70 -5.34
CA ILE A 86 -12.26 9.06 -6.07
C ILE A 86 -12.05 7.62 -5.57
N GLU A 87 -12.10 7.38 -4.25
CA GLU A 87 -11.98 6.05 -3.64
C GLU A 87 -13.04 5.10 -4.20
N THR A 88 -14.27 5.57 -4.33
CA THR A 88 -15.38 4.81 -4.92
C THR A 88 -15.07 4.43 -6.38
N ARG A 89 -14.57 5.37 -7.19
CA ARG A 89 -14.21 5.10 -8.59
C ARG A 89 -13.05 4.10 -8.71
N LEU A 90 -12.00 4.29 -7.92
CA LEU A 90 -10.85 3.38 -7.86
C LEU A 90 -11.26 1.96 -7.50
N SER A 91 -12.14 1.81 -6.51
CA SER A 91 -12.62 0.51 -6.05
C SER A 91 -13.39 -0.23 -7.14
N ILE A 92 -14.31 0.45 -7.85
CA ILE A 92 -15.07 -0.18 -8.95
C ILE A 92 -14.12 -0.56 -10.10
N LEU A 93 -13.18 0.32 -10.47
CA LEU A 93 -12.17 0.00 -11.48
C LEU A 93 -11.32 -1.22 -11.08
N ALA A 94 -10.87 -1.29 -9.84
CA ALA A 94 -10.13 -2.45 -9.34
C ALA A 94 -10.98 -3.74 -9.43
N MET A 95 -12.25 -3.68 -9.03
CA MET A 95 -13.16 -4.83 -9.16
C MET A 95 -13.34 -5.29 -10.62
N THR A 96 -13.41 -4.35 -11.56
CA THR A 96 -13.58 -4.65 -12.99
C THR A 96 -12.33 -5.28 -13.60
N PHE A 97 -11.15 -4.67 -13.37
CA PHE A 97 -9.93 -5.02 -14.10
C PHE A 97 -9.02 -6.02 -13.38
N THR A 98 -8.88 -5.93 -12.05
CA THR A 98 -7.83 -6.66 -11.30
C THR A 98 -7.87 -8.16 -11.52
N LYS A 99 -9.06 -8.77 -11.56
CA LYS A 99 -9.20 -10.22 -11.82
C LYS A 99 -8.60 -10.68 -13.15
N TYR A 100 -8.64 -9.85 -14.19
CA TYR A 100 -8.07 -10.16 -15.50
C TYR A 100 -6.58 -9.82 -15.57
N ILE A 101 -6.16 -8.79 -14.85
CA ILE A 101 -4.75 -8.40 -14.73
C ILE A 101 -3.97 -9.48 -13.99
N ASP A 102 -4.49 -9.97 -12.87
CA ASP A 102 -3.86 -11.02 -12.06
C ASP A 102 -3.79 -12.36 -12.81
N ALA A 103 -4.80 -12.65 -13.64
CA ALA A 103 -4.82 -13.81 -14.54
C ALA A 103 -3.87 -13.64 -15.74
N GLY A 104 -3.22 -12.48 -15.91
CA GLY A 104 -2.32 -12.19 -17.03
C GLY A 104 -3.04 -12.06 -18.39
N LEU A 105 -4.36 -11.92 -18.40
CA LEU A 105 -5.18 -11.85 -19.61
C LEU A 105 -5.14 -10.46 -20.25
N CYS A 106 -5.03 -9.40 -19.45
CA CYS A 106 -4.85 -8.04 -19.93
C CYS A 106 -3.99 -7.21 -18.96
N CYS A 107 -3.64 -5.99 -19.36
CA CYS A 107 -3.15 -4.97 -18.43
C CYS A 107 -4.28 -3.97 -18.14
N PHE A 108 -4.04 -3.03 -17.24
CA PHE A 108 -4.89 -1.87 -17.10
C PHE A 108 -4.84 -1.03 -18.39
N ILE A 109 -5.98 -0.90 -19.06
CA ILE A 109 -6.13 -0.26 -20.38
C ILE A 109 -6.44 1.24 -20.28
N PRO A 110 -7.25 1.72 -19.31
CA PRO A 110 -7.70 3.12 -19.27
C PRO A 110 -6.64 4.14 -18.82
N GLY A 111 -5.59 4.37 -19.62
CA GLY A 111 -4.51 5.31 -19.31
C GLY A 111 -5.00 6.70 -18.90
N LYS A 112 -5.94 7.27 -19.66
CA LYS A 112 -6.58 8.58 -19.38
C LYS A 112 -7.19 8.68 -17.98
N VAL A 113 -7.70 7.58 -17.43
CA VAL A 113 -8.28 7.56 -16.07
C VAL A 113 -7.20 7.80 -15.02
N ILE A 114 -6.00 7.23 -15.20
CA ILE A 114 -4.88 7.44 -14.28
C ILE A 114 -4.44 8.91 -14.31
N ASP A 115 -4.30 9.47 -15.52
CA ASP A 115 -3.93 10.88 -15.70
C ASP A 115 -4.94 11.82 -15.03
N GLU A 116 -6.22 11.55 -15.23
CA GLU A 116 -7.31 12.34 -14.65
C GLU A 116 -7.31 12.28 -13.12
N ILE A 117 -7.10 11.09 -12.53
CA ILE A 117 -7.00 10.97 -11.06
C ILE A 117 -5.80 11.77 -10.54
N PHE A 118 -4.63 11.68 -11.17
CA PHE A 118 -3.48 12.49 -10.76
C PHE A 118 -3.73 13.99 -10.94
N ARG A 119 -4.44 14.40 -11.99
CA ARG A 119 -4.86 15.79 -12.22
C ARG A 119 -5.72 16.29 -11.07
N VAL A 120 -6.75 15.52 -10.68
CA VAL A 120 -7.64 15.85 -9.56
C VAL A 120 -6.88 15.90 -8.24
N LEU A 121 -6.05 14.89 -7.95
CA LEU A 121 -5.27 14.84 -6.70
C LEU A 121 -4.27 15.99 -6.58
N ARG A 122 -3.71 16.49 -7.69
CA ARG A 122 -2.81 17.65 -7.71
C ARG A 122 -3.57 18.94 -7.41
N ARG A 123 -4.73 19.15 -8.04
CA ARG A 123 -5.62 20.30 -7.75
C ARG A 123 -6.02 20.38 -6.28
N LEU A 124 -6.28 19.26 -5.64
CA LEU A 124 -6.61 19.23 -4.20
C LEU A 124 -5.45 19.66 -3.28
N LYS A 125 -4.21 19.61 -3.77
CA LYS A 125 -3.01 20.00 -3.00
C LYS A 125 -2.75 21.51 -3.04
N ASP A 126 -3.15 22.18 -4.12
CA ASP A 126 -2.81 23.57 -4.41
C ASP A 126 -3.82 24.59 -3.81
N SER A 127 -4.60 24.18 -2.80
CA SER A 127 -5.47 25.02 -1.96
C SER A 127 -6.70 25.71 -2.60
N GLU A 128 -6.90 25.69 -3.91
CA GLU A 128 -8.20 26.07 -4.49
C GLU A 128 -9.23 25.00 -4.14
N THR A 129 -10.29 25.34 -3.40
CA THR A 129 -11.41 24.41 -3.13
C THR A 129 -12.29 24.34 -4.39
N PRO A 130 -12.07 23.40 -5.31
CA PRO A 130 -12.78 23.43 -6.57
C PRO A 130 -14.16 22.80 -6.36
N ARG A 131 -15.14 23.14 -7.20
CA ARG A 131 -16.47 22.54 -7.06
C ARG A 131 -16.39 21.04 -7.35
N ALA A 132 -16.76 20.22 -6.37
CA ALA A 132 -16.61 18.77 -6.43
C ALA A 132 -17.24 18.14 -7.68
N HIS A 133 -18.39 18.66 -8.12
CA HIS A 133 -19.07 18.16 -9.31
C HIS A 133 -18.30 18.46 -10.60
N GLU A 134 -17.74 19.66 -10.77
CA GLU A 134 -16.96 20.02 -11.97
C GLU A 134 -15.69 19.17 -12.09
N VAL A 135 -15.04 18.89 -10.96
CA VAL A 135 -13.77 18.14 -10.93
C VAL A 135 -13.99 16.64 -11.13
N LEU A 136 -15.07 16.09 -10.58
CA LEU A 136 -15.32 14.66 -10.61
C LEU A 136 -16.11 14.21 -11.82
N GLN A 137 -16.82 15.11 -12.52
CA GLN A 137 -17.67 14.73 -13.65
C GLN A 137 -16.86 14.01 -14.73
N GLU A 138 -15.77 14.64 -15.19
CA GLU A 138 -14.88 14.05 -16.20
C GLU A 138 -14.36 12.68 -15.76
N LEU A 139 -13.87 12.57 -14.52
CA LEU A 139 -13.38 11.31 -13.94
C LEU A 139 -14.46 10.22 -13.95
N ARG A 140 -15.70 10.54 -13.60
CA ARG A 140 -16.80 9.58 -13.61
C ARG A 140 -17.10 9.11 -15.03
N ASP A 141 -17.20 10.05 -15.97
CA ASP A 141 -17.58 9.76 -17.35
C ASP A 141 -16.52 8.86 -18.02
N ILE A 142 -15.24 9.23 -17.93
CA ILE A 142 -14.17 8.41 -18.52
C ILE A 142 -14.03 7.04 -17.82
N SER A 143 -14.31 6.95 -16.51
CA SER A 143 -14.28 5.67 -15.79
C SER A 143 -15.43 4.77 -16.24
N SER A 144 -16.65 5.31 -16.35
CA SER A 144 -17.82 4.57 -16.82
C SER A 144 -17.64 4.09 -18.26
N MET A 145 -17.22 4.97 -19.18
CA MET A 145 -16.95 4.61 -20.57
C MET A 145 -15.89 3.51 -20.67
N ALA A 146 -14.83 3.58 -19.85
CA ALA A 146 -13.78 2.57 -19.82
C ALA A 146 -14.28 1.20 -19.36
N MET A 147 -15.13 1.15 -18.33
CA MET A 147 -15.71 -0.10 -17.84
C MET A 147 -16.70 -0.70 -18.84
N GLU A 148 -17.58 0.11 -19.42
CA GLU A 148 -18.54 -0.32 -20.44
C GLU A 148 -17.83 -0.89 -21.67
N HIS A 149 -16.86 -0.17 -22.22
CA HIS A 149 -16.07 -0.67 -23.34
C HIS A 149 -15.33 -1.97 -23.00
N PHE A 150 -14.80 -2.09 -21.77
CA PHE A 150 -14.13 -3.29 -21.34
C PHE A 150 -15.09 -4.49 -21.28
N ASP A 151 -16.24 -4.33 -20.63
CA ASP A 151 -17.23 -5.39 -20.46
C ASP A 151 -17.88 -5.81 -21.78
N GLU A 152 -18.16 -4.86 -22.68
CA GLU A 152 -18.82 -5.14 -23.96
C GLU A 152 -17.88 -5.63 -25.06
N LYS A 153 -16.67 -5.06 -25.16
CA LYS A 153 -15.79 -5.31 -26.31
C LYS A 153 -14.62 -6.21 -25.96
N ILE A 154 -14.10 -6.14 -24.74
CA ILE A 154 -12.84 -6.79 -24.38
C ILE A 154 -13.09 -8.12 -23.67
N VAL A 155 -13.96 -8.15 -22.67
CA VAL A 155 -14.29 -9.37 -21.92
C VAL A 155 -14.75 -10.53 -22.81
N PRO A 156 -15.60 -10.33 -23.85
CA PRO A 156 -16.00 -11.43 -24.74
C PRO A 156 -14.81 -12.06 -25.48
N LEU A 157 -13.83 -11.25 -25.90
CA LEU A 157 -12.61 -11.72 -26.56
C LEU A 157 -11.74 -12.52 -25.58
N LEU A 158 -11.62 -12.08 -24.32
CA LEU A 158 -10.85 -12.79 -23.31
C LEU A 158 -11.47 -14.14 -22.94
N LYS A 159 -12.82 -14.20 -22.81
CA LYS A 159 -13.55 -15.45 -22.51
C LYS A 159 -13.45 -16.45 -23.65
N HIS A 160 -13.57 -16.00 -24.90
CA HIS A 160 -13.43 -16.87 -26.07
C HIS A 160 -12.03 -17.51 -26.12
N ASN A 161 -10.95 -16.76 -25.83
CA ASN A 161 -9.60 -17.32 -25.77
C ASN A 161 -9.44 -18.39 -24.68
N LEU A 162 -10.13 -18.24 -23.54
CA LEU A 162 -10.12 -19.24 -22.46
C LEU A 162 -10.86 -20.53 -22.88
N SER A 163 -12.01 -20.41 -23.56
CA SER A 163 -12.79 -21.54 -24.05
C SER A 163 -12.16 -22.24 -25.25
N SER A 164 -11.52 -21.51 -26.18
CA SER A 164 -10.80 -22.09 -27.32
C SER A 164 -9.52 -22.81 -26.91
N SER A 165 -8.84 -22.37 -25.84
CA SER A 165 -7.66 -23.06 -25.32
C SER A 165 -7.99 -24.38 -24.61
N SER A 166 -9.28 -24.65 -24.32
CA SER A 166 -9.77 -25.90 -23.71
C SER A 166 -10.23 -26.95 -24.74
N ALA A 167 -10.28 -26.62 -26.04
CA ALA A 167 -10.73 -27.55 -27.07
C ALA A 167 -9.66 -28.60 -27.49
N HIS A 168 -8.45 -28.53 -26.92
CA HIS A 168 -7.43 -29.58 -27.04
C HIS A 168 -7.18 -30.31 -25.71
N THR A 169 -8.18 -30.52 -24.87
CA THR A 169 -8.18 -31.60 -23.86
C THR A 169 -9.62 -31.93 -23.53
N SER A 170 -10.26 -32.70 -24.40
CA SER A 170 -11.53 -33.34 -24.10
C SER A 170 -11.27 -34.69 -23.43
N TYR A 171 -11.31 -34.70 -22.11
CA TYR A 171 -12.05 -35.75 -21.41
C TYR A 171 -12.87 -35.10 -20.30
N SER A 172 -14.18 -35.27 -20.44
CA SER A 172 -15.18 -35.03 -19.41
C SER A 172 -14.86 -35.83 -18.15
N MET A 173 -15.09 -35.26 -16.96
CA MET A 173 -15.82 -35.95 -15.90
C MET A 173 -16.51 -34.96 -14.97
N THR A 174 -17.81 -35.14 -14.86
CA THR A 174 -18.67 -34.78 -13.72
C THR A 174 -18.30 -35.59 -12.48
N GLY A 175 -18.51 -35.04 -11.28
CA GLY A 175 -18.81 -35.84 -10.08
C GLY A 175 -17.83 -35.72 -8.90
N THR A 176 -18.26 -34.97 -7.90
CA THR A 176 -18.15 -35.20 -6.44
C THR A 176 -17.26 -36.32 -5.90
N GLY A 177 -16.50 -35.98 -4.83
CA GLY A 177 -16.28 -36.89 -3.71
C GLY A 177 -14.83 -37.05 -3.26
N ASN A 178 -14.52 -36.53 -2.07
CA ASN A 178 -13.31 -36.84 -1.31
C ASN A 178 -13.04 -38.35 -1.26
N ARG A 179 -11.77 -38.74 -1.44
CA ARG A 179 -11.07 -39.75 -0.61
C ARG A 179 -9.58 -39.78 -0.95
N SER A 180 -8.78 -39.72 0.12
CA SER A 180 -7.35 -40.04 0.18
C SER A 180 -7.06 -41.44 -0.36
N ALA A 181 -5.94 -41.64 -1.08
CA ALA A 181 -4.97 -42.72 -0.83
C ALA A 181 -3.93 -42.89 -1.97
N SER A 182 -2.68 -43.01 -1.54
CA SER A 182 -1.61 -43.89 -2.02
C SER A 182 -1.11 -43.83 -3.46
N ILE A 183 0.17 -43.47 -3.58
CA ILE A 183 1.03 -43.64 -4.76
C ILE A 183 1.53 -45.09 -4.76
N ILE A 184 1.08 -45.88 -5.74
CA ILE A 184 1.74 -47.14 -6.13
C ILE A 184 2.10 -47.03 -7.62
N MET A 185 3.40 -47.03 -7.90
CA MET A 185 3.98 -47.19 -9.24
C MET A 185 3.95 -48.67 -9.62
N THR A 186 3.14 -49.02 -10.62
CA THR A 186 3.21 -50.33 -11.26
C THR A 186 3.53 -50.15 -12.74
N VAL A 187 4.68 -50.69 -13.12
CA VAL A 187 5.24 -50.68 -14.47
C VAL A 187 4.50 -51.73 -15.30
N ALA A 188 3.91 -51.35 -16.44
CA ALA A 188 3.34 -52.28 -17.41
C ALA A 188 3.82 -51.96 -18.84
N PRO A 189 4.20 -52.96 -19.64
CA PRO A 189 4.82 -52.78 -20.96
C PRO A 189 3.77 -52.60 -22.07
N ARG A 190 4.12 -51.80 -23.07
CA ARG A 190 3.31 -51.61 -24.29
C ARG A 190 3.42 -52.84 -25.21
N LYS A 191 2.27 -53.35 -25.60
CA LYS A 191 2.04 -54.43 -26.57
C LYS A 191 1.88 -53.78 -27.96
N CYS A 192 2.72 -54.12 -28.93
CA CYS A 192 2.53 -53.76 -30.33
C CYS A 192 2.02 -54.99 -31.09
N HIS A 193 0.89 -54.80 -31.77
CA HIS A 193 0.13 -55.77 -32.55
C HIS A 193 0.90 -56.16 -33.82
N MET A 194 0.91 -57.45 -34.15
CA MET A 194 1.41 -58.01 -35.42
C MET A 194 0.20 -58.32 -36.30
N ASP A 195 0.16 -57.80 -37.52
CA ASP A 195 -0.84 -58.20 -38.52
C ASP A 195 -0.24 -59.15 -39.56
N ALA A 196 -0.90 -60.31 -39.64
CA ALA A 196 -1.22 -61.17 -40.77
C ALA A 196 -0.18 -61.49 -41.86
N MET A 197 0.04 -62.81 -41.99
CA MET A 197 0.69 -63.49 -43.10
C MET A 197 -0.12 -63.40 -44.40
N SER A 198 0.58 -63.29 -45.52
CA SER A 198 0.09 -63.72 -46.84
C SER A 198 1.15 -64.57 -47.53
N VAL A 199 0.71 -65.73 -48.00
CA VAL A 199 1.51 -66.82 -48.58
C VAL A 199 1.74 -66.54 -50.06
N GLY A 200 3.00 -66.61 -50.50
CA GLY A 200 3.38 -66.52 -51.91
C GLY A 200 4.76 -67.14 -52.12
N SER A 201 4.74 -68.37 -52.63
CA SER A 201 5.88 -69.23 -52.96
C SER A 201 6.78 -68.65 -54.07
N CYS A 202 8.10 -68.87 -53.98
CA CYS A 202 8.93 -69.30 -55.12
C CYS A 202 10.28 -69.88 -54.62
N LEU A 203 10.75 -70.86 -55.39
CA LEU A 203 11.66 -71.95 -55.06
C LEU A 203 13.15 -71.67 -55.35
N MET A 204 13.99 -72.32 -54.53
CA MET A 204 15.34 -72.92 -54.78
C MET A 204 16.53 -72.05 -55.23
N SER A 205 17.59 -72.04 -54.41
CA SER A 205 18.82 -72.83 -54.63
C SER A 205 19.95 -72.34 -53.73
N GLY A 206 20.68 -73.28 -53.11
CA GLY A 206 21.83 -72.98 -52.27
C GLY A 206 23.05 -72.55 -53.07
N THR A 207 23.92 -71.75 -52.44
CA THR A 207 25.39 -71.81 -52.55
C THR A 207 26.02 -70.99 -51.41
N SER A 208 27.22 -71.39 -51.04
CA SER A 208 27.99 -71.05 -49.84
C SER A 208 28.56 -69.61 -49.83
N THR A 209 28.45 -68.89 -48.69
CA THR A 209 29.34 -67.84 -48.07
C THR A 209 29.99 -66.70 -48.92
N PRO A 210 30.43 -65.52 -48.36
CA PRO A 210 30.09 -64.82 -47.10
C PRO A 210 29.94 -63.26 -47.19
N ARG A 211 29.18 -62.68 -46.24
CA ARG A 211 29.45 -61.43 -45.47
C ARG A 211 29.59 -60.01 -46.07
N ILE A 212 29.44 -59.69 -47.35
CA ILE A 212 29.69 -58.29 -47.81
C ILE A 212 28.45 -57.34 -47.76
N LEU A 213 27.25 -57.79 -48.11
CA LEU A 213 26.05 -56.91 -48.17
C LEU A 213 25.46 -56.51 -46.80
N GLY A 214 25.78 -57.25 -45.73
CA GLY A 214 25.35 -56.91 -44.37
C GLY A 214 26.16 -55.76 -43.73
N GLN A 215 27.38 -55.55 -44.22
CA GLN A 215 28.33 -54.58 -43.65
C GLN A 215 27.96 -53.14 -44.00
N GLU A 216 27.46 -52.90 -45.22
CA GLU A 216 26.98 -51.59 -45.70
C GLU A 216 25.72 -51.14 -44.93
N LYS A 217 24.80 -52.08 -44.67
CA LYS A 217 23.55 -51.82 -43.93
C LYS A 217 23.83 -51.48 -42.47
N LEU A 218 24.76 -52.21 -41.84
CA LEU A 218 25.28 -51.89 -40.51
C LEU A 218 25.96 -50.52 -40.48
N ARG A 219 26.78 -50.20 -41.49
CA ARG A 219 27.48 -48.91 -41.58
C ARG A 219 26.53 -47.72 -41.69
N MET A 220 25.45 -47.84 -42.48
CA MET A 220 24.39 -46.84 -42.53
C MET A 220 23.65 -46.68 -41.19
N GLU A 221 23.36 -47.79 -40.50
CA GLU A 221 22.73 -47.73 -39.17
C GLU A 221 23.65 -47.08 -38.13
N PHE A 222 24.95 -47.40 -38.12
CA PHE A 222 25.93 -46.71 -37.26
C PHE A 222 26.01 -45.21 -37.55
N SER A 223 25.93 -44.79 -38.82
CA SER A 223 25.91 -43.37 -39.20
C SER A 223 24.65 -42.63 -38.69
N LYS A 224 23.48 -43.27 -38.80
CA LYS A 224 22.22 -42.72 -38.24
C LYS A 224 22.26 -42.64 -36.71
N ILE A 225 22.82 -43.66 -36.05
CA ILE A 225 23.01 -43.67 -34.60
C ILE A 225 23.95 -42.52 -34.20
N HIS A 226 25.07 -42.33 -34.91
CA HIS A 226 26.02 -41.26 -34.60
C HIS A 226 25.40 -39.86 -34.77
N SER A 227 24.62 -39.66 -35.84
CA SER A 227 23.90 -38.40 -36.08
C SER A 227 22.85 -38.12 -35.01
N ARG A 228 22.07 -39.14 -34.61
CA ARG A 228 21.10 -39.06 -33.51
C ARG A 228 21.78 -38.79 -32.16
N THR A 229 22.91 -39.44 -31.88
CA THR A 229 23.68 -39.22 -30.65
C THR A 229 24.22 -37.79 -30.58
N LYS A 230 24.67 -37.22 -31.71
CA LYS A 230 25.10 -35.81 -31.78
C LYS A 230 23.94 -34.84 -31.50
N GLN A 231 22.79 -35.04 -32.15
CA GLN A 231 21.59 -34.21 -31.94
C GLN A 231 21.07 -34.32 -30.49
N ASN A 232 21.08 -35.52 -29.90
CA ASN A 232 20.70 -35.74 -28.52
C ASN A 232 21.66 -35.04 -27.54
N LYS A 233 22.97 -35.04 -27.81
CA LYS A 233 23.97 -34.33 -27.00
C LYS A 233 23.72 -32.82 -26.98
N GLU A 234 23.39 -32.25 -28.13
CA GLU A 234 23.04 -30.82 -28.25
C GLU A 234 21.72 -30.49 -27.53
N SER A 235 20.70 -31.34 -27.70
CA SER A 235 19.40 -31.21 -27.02
C SER A 235 19.52 -31.29 -25.50
N VAL A 236 20.27 -32.27 -24.98
CA VAL A 236 20.56 -32.41 -23.54
C VAL A 236 21.36 -31.19 -23.03
N GLY A 237 22.30 -30.66 -23.82
CA GLY A 237 23.01 -29.42 -23.49
C GLY A 237 22.08 -28.21 -23.38
N CYS A 238 21.10 -28.09 -24.29
CA CYS A 238 20.06 -27.06 -24.23
C CYS A 238 19.19 -27.20 -22.98
N LEU A 239 18.69 -28.41 -22.70
CA LEU A 239 17.90 -28.69 -21.50
C LEU A 239 18.67 -28.37 -20.21
N LYS A 240 19.96 -28.75 -20.14
CA LYS A 240 20.81 -28.50 -18.97
C LYS A 240 20.97 -27.00 -18.70
N ARG A 241 21.11 -26.17 -19.74
CA ARG A 241 21.15 -24.70 -19.62
C ARG A 241 19.81 -24.13 -19.13
N SER A 242 18.69 -24.63 -19.67
CA SER A 242 17.35 -24.23 -19.23
C SER A 242 17.08 -24.58 -17.77
N VAL A 243 17.45 -25.78 -17.34
CA VAL A 243 17.36 -26.21 -15.93
C VAL A 243 18.24 -25.36 -15.03
N GLY A 244 19.47 -25.03 -15.45
CA GLY A 244 20.35 -24.12 -14.72
C GLY A 244 19.75 -22.73 -14.53
N ASN A 245 19.16 -22.17 -15.59
CA ASN A 245 18.45 -20.89 -15.52
C ASN A 245 17.24 -20.91 -14.59
N LEU A 246 16.46 -21.99 -14.59
CA LEU A 246 15.33 -22.17 -13.67
C LEU A 246 15.80 -22.28 -12.21
N SER A 247 16.88 -23.01 -11.96
CA SER A 247 17.50 -23.10 -10.62
C SER A 247 17.96 -21.73 -10.10
N LEU A 248 18.58 -20.91 -10.95
CA LEU A 248 18.96 -19.54 -10.60
C LEU A 248 17.76 -18.63 -10.33
N LYS A 249 16.68 -18.74 -11.13
CA LYS A 249 15.42 -18.04 -10.86
C LYS A 249 14.83 -18.44 -9.51
N LEU A 250 14.82 -19.74 -9.19
CA LEU A 250 14.32 -20.26 -7.91
C LEU A 250 15.12 -19.70 -6.72
N LYS A 251 16.46 -19.66 -6.82
CA LYS A 251 17.31 -19.03 -5.80
C LYS A 251 17.00 -17.54 -5.61
N ARG A 252 16.79 -16.79 -6.69
CA ARG A 252 16.39 -15.37 -6.62
C ARG A 252 14.99 -15.17 -6.03
N TYR A 253 14.05 -16.07 -6.30
CA TYR A 253 12.74 -16.05 -5.65
C TYR A 253 12.86 -16.32 -4.15
N GLY A 254 13.64 -17.32 -3.73
CA GLY A 254 13.91 -17.59 -2.32
C GLY A 254 14.52 -16.39 -1.58
N ALA A 255 15.52 -15.72 -2.18
CA ALA A 255 16.12 -14.51 -1.59
C ALA A 255 15.11 -13.36 -1.46
N ARG A 256 14.21 -13.15 -2.44
CA ARG A 256 13.14 -12.15 -2.34
C ARG A 256 12.12 -12.49 -1.25
N LEU A 257 11.78 -13.77 -1.11
CA LEU A 257 10.88 -14.28 -0.07
C LEU A 257 11.45 -14.02 1.33
N MET A 258 12.75 -14.28 1.53
CA MET A 258 13.46 -13.97 2.78
C MET A 258 13.41 -12.46 3.12
N VAL A 259 13.70 -11.59 2.15
CA VAL A 259 13.64 -10.13 2.36
C VAL A 259 12.22 -9.66 2.68
N GLN A 260 11.20 -10.23 2.04
CA GLN A 260 9.81 -9.91 2.38
C GLN A 260 9.42 -10.42 3.76
N SER A 261 9.81 -11.64 4.13
CA SER A 261 9.58 -12.20 5.47
C SER A 261 10.20 -11.32 6.57
N ALA A 262 11.43 -10.82 6.37
CA ALA A 262 12.06 -9.88 7.29
C ALA A 262 11.29 -8.55 7.41
N LYS A 263 10.77 -8.01 6.29
CA LYS A 263 9.93 -6.80 6.31
C LYS A 263 8.61 -7.02 7.05
N ILE A 264 7.98 -8.18 6.89
CA ILE A 264 6.76 -8.55 7.61
C ILE A 264 7.04 -8.61 9.12
N MET A 265 8.13 -9.26 9.54
CA MET A 265 8.52 -9.30 10.95
C MET A 265 8.79 -7.89 11.52
N GLN A 266 9.47 -7.03 10.77
CA GLN A 266 9.71 -5.65 11.19
C GLN A 266 8.40 -4.85 11.32
N GLN A 267 7.44 -5.06 10.40
CA GLN A 267 6.13 -4.43 10.48
C GLN A 267 5.34 -4.93 11.69
N GLN A 268 5.40 -6.23 11.98
CA GLN A 268 4.77 -6.81 13.16
C GLN A 268 5.32 -6.21 14.45
N ALA A 269 6.65 -6.04 14.56
CA ALA A 269 7.28 -5.40 15.72
C ALA A 269 6.85 -3.93 15.89
N LYS A 270 6.69 -3.19 14.78
CA LYS A 270 6.19 -1.80 14.84
C LYS A 270 4.72 -1.73 15.25
N LEU A 271 3.90 -2.70 14.85
CA LEU A 271 2.51 -2.77 15.30
C LEU A 271 2.44 -3.03 16.80
N THR A 272 3.22 -3.98 17.32
CA THR A 272 3.25 -4.26 18.76
C THR A 272 3.72 -3.06 19.58
N GLU A 273 4.68 -2.27 19.08
CA GLU A 273 5.13 -1.03 19.75
C GLU A 273 4.05 0.07 19.72
N GLN A 274 3.25 0.13 18.66
CA GLN A 274 2.11 1.06 18.61
C GLN A 274 1.01 0.64 19.57
N ASP A 275 0.74 -0.66 19.69
CA ASP A 275 -0.27 -1.19 20.62
C ASP A 275 0.12 -0.93 22.08
N THR A 276 1.40 -1.05 22.45
CA THR A 276 1.86 -0.68 23.80
C THR A 276 1.69 0.80 24.08
N LYS A 277 2.02 1.68 23.12
CA LYS A 277 1.82 3.14 23.27
C LYS A 277 0.34 3.52 23.39
N LEU A 278 -0.54 2.83 22.66
CA LEU A 278 -1.98 3.04 22.78
C LEU A 278 -2.50 2.60 24.16
N ALA A 279 -2.01 1.48 24.69
CA ALA A 279 -2.35 1.02 26.03
C ALA A 279 -1.89 2.03 27.11
N GLU A 280 -0.67 2.56 27.00
CA GLU A 280 -0.15 3.60 27.91
C GLU A 280 -0.96 4.92 27.83
N GLN A 281 -1.46 5.30 26.65
CA GLN A 281 -2.32 6.46 26.53
C GLN A 281 -3.71 6.21 27.14
N ALA A 282 -4.22 4.98 27.01
CA ALA A 282 -5.49 4.60 27.62
C ALA A 282 -5.40 4.68 29.16
N THR A 283 -4.32 4.18 29.77
CA THR A 283 -4.15 4.26 31.23
C THR A 283 -4.07 5.72 31.72
N LYS A 284 -3.35 6.59 31.00
CA LYS A 284 -3.30 8.04 31.32
C LYS A 284 -4.67 8.70 31.23
N LEU A 285 -5.49 8.34 30.25
CA LEU A 285 -6.86 8.86 30.15
C LEU A 285 -7.71 8.40 31.34
N THR A 286 -7.63 7.13 31.72
CA THR A 286 -8.38 6.62 32.89
C THR A 286 -7.95 7.29 34.20
N GLU A 287 -6.67 7.64 34.34
CA GLU A 287 -6.17 8.38 35.49
C GLU A 287 -6.69 9.82 35.52
N GLN A 288 -6.70 10.51 34.38
CA GLN A 288 -7.30 11.84 34.26
C GLN A 288 -8.81 11.82 34.55
N GLU A 289 -9.53 10.80 34.08
CA GLU A 289 -10.94 10.62 34.38
C GLU A 289 -11.17 10.43 35.89
N ALA A 290 -10.31 9.67 36.58
CA ALA A 290 -10.36 9.50 38.02
C ALA A 290 -10.10 10.83 38.77
N GLN A 291 -9.12 11.62 38.33
CA GLN A 291 -8.86 12.95 38.91
C GLN A 291 -10.05 13.90 38.74
N ILE A 292 -10.70 13.89 37.57
CA ILE A 292 -11.89 14.69 37.31
C ILE A 292 -13.04 14.23 38.22
N ALA A 293 -13.21 12.92 38.44
CA ALA A 293 -14.22 12.39 39.34
C ALA A 293 -13.99 12.86 40.79
N GLU A 294 -12.75 12.85 41.26
CA GLU A 294 -12.40 13.33 42.60
C GLU A 294 -12.65 14.83 42.76
N LEU A 295 -12.27 15.65 41.77
CA LEU A 295 -12.56 17.09 41.79
C LEU A 295 -14.07 17.38 41.81
N LYS A 296 -14.87 16.60 41.08
CA LYS A 296 -16.35 16.71 41.13
C LYS A 296 -16.89 16.39 42.52
N ARG A 297 -16.38 15.33 43.16
CA ARG A 297 -16.76 14.95 44.52
C ARG A 297 -16.46 16.06 45.52
N HIS A 298 -15.28 16.69 45.42
CA HIS A 298 -14.94 17.84 46.26
C HIS A 298 -15.86 19.04 46.02
N LEU A 299 -16.24 19.34 44.77
CA LEU A 299 -17.21 20.40 44.49
C LEU A 299 -18.56 20.13 45.16
N GLU A 300 -19.06 18.89 45.06
CA GLU A 300 -20.30 18.48 45.73
C GLU A 300 -20.23 18.65 47.25
N GLU A 301 -19.09 18.28 47.88
CA GLU A 301 -18.87 18.51 49.31
C GLU A 301 -18.89 19.99 49.68
N TRP A 302 -18.28 20.85 48.86
CA TRP A 302 -18.29 22.30 49.09
C TRP A 302 -19.70 22.86 48.94
N ASP A 303 -20.46 22.44 47.94
CA ASP A 303 -21.86 22.84 47.76
C ASP A 303 -22.71 22.44 48.96
N HIS A 304 -22.49 21.25 49.53
CA HIS A 304 -23.18 20.81 50.76
C HIS A 304 -22.82 21.70 51.94
N LYS A 305 -21.53 22.01 52.15
CA LYS A 305 -21.09 22.93 53.22
C LYS A 305 -21.68 24.34 53.07
N PHE A 306 -21.74 24.85 51.83
CA PHE A 306 -22.38 26.15 51.57
C PHE A 306 -23.87 26.12 51.87
N ALA A 307 -24.58 25.03 51.53
CA ALA A 307 -25.98 24.85 51.87
C ALA A 307 -26.20 24.81 53.39
N ASP A 308 -25.39 24.04 54.12
CA ASP A 308 -25.46 23.93 55.58
C ASP A 308 -25.22 25.28 56.27
N LEU A 309 -24.15 25.99 55.88
CA LEU A 309 -23.87 27.34 56.39
C LEU A 309 -25.00 28.33 56.07
N THR A 310 -25.61 28.23 54.89
CA THR A 310 -26.76 29.05 54.51
C THR A 310 -27.98 28.76 55.37
N ALA A 311 -28.22 27.48 55.70
CA ALA A 311 -29.28 27.05 56.59
C ALA A 311 -29.04 27.50 58.04
N GLU A 312 -27.80 27.43 58.53
CA GLU A 312 -27.40 27.96 59.84
C GLU A 312 -27.57 29.48 59.92
N LEU A 313 -27.15 30.23 58.90
CA LEU A 313 -27.38 31.68 58.83
C LEU A 313 -28.88 32.02 58.84
N SER A 314 -29.69 31.23 58.14
CA SER A 314 -31.14 31.41 58.11
C SER A 314 -31.76 31.16 59.50
N ARG A 315 -31.36 30.09 60.19
CA ARG A 315 -31.79 29.78 61.56
C ARG A 315 -31.33 30.83 62.58
N ALA A 316 -30.07 31.26 62.54
CA ALA A 316 -29.56 32.31 63.42
C ALA A 316 -30.28 33.64 63.23
N ARG A 317 -30.73 33.94 62.01
CA ARG A 317 -31.57 35.12 61.71
C ARG A 317 -32.97 34.99 62.30
N GLU A 318 -33.58 33.81 62.26
CA GLU A 318 -34.87 33.54 62.89
C GLU A 318 -34.78 33.60 64.42
N GLU A 319 -33.72 33.05 65.02
CA GLU A 319 -33.45 33.15 66.46
C GLU A 319 -33.16 34.59 66.90
N SER A 320 -32.43 35.38 66.10
CA SER A 320 -32.18 36.79 66.38
C SER A 320 -33.43 37.66 66.18
N GLY A 321 -34.33 37.28 65.26
CA GLY A 321 -35.63 37.94 65.06
C GLY A 321 -36.62 37.64 66.19
N ALA A 322 -36.57 36.43 66.78
CA ALA A 322 -37.40 36.05 67.92
C ALA A 322 -37.05 36.80 69.22
N ILE A 323 -35.83 37.33 69.36
CA ILE A 323 -35.44 38.15 70.52
C ILE A 323 -35.99 39.59 70.42
N THR A 324 -36.43 40.03 69.24
CA THR A 324 -37.02 41.37 69.03
C THR A 324 -38.55 41.43 69.11
N GLU A 325 -39.26 40.32 69.32
CA GLU A 325 -40.73 40.30 69.46
C GLU A 325 -41.23 40.44 70.92
N ALA A 326 -40.39 40.95 71.82
CA ALA A 326 -40.80 41.43 73.15
C ALA A 326 -40.41 42.90 73.33
N GLY A 327 -41.05 43.82 72.59
CA GLY A 327 -40.81 45.25 72.78
C GLY A 327 -41.52 46.15 71.76
N THR A 328 -42.75 46.55 72.11
CA THR A 328 -43.49 47.78 71.74
C THR A 328 -43.09 48.59 70.48
N SER A 329 -44.11 48.86 69.67
CA SER A 329 -44.27 49.95 68.69
C SER A 329 -43.29 51.12 68.77
N HIS A 330 -42.65 51.43 67.65
CA HIS A 330 -42.56 52.80 67.16
C HIS A 330 -42.27 52.86 65.66
N GLU A 331 -43.10 53.62 64.93
CA GLU A 331 -42.78 54.13 63.60
C GLU A 331 -41.48 54.94 63.64
N VAL A 332 -40.56 54.66 62.71
CA VAL A 332 -39.71 55.67 62.04
C VAL A 332 -39.40 55.16 60.62
N GLU A 333 -39.87 55.90 59.62
CA GLU A 333 -39.43 55.81 58.23
C GLU A 333 -37.91 56.03 58.11
N GLY A 334 -37.22 55.17 57.34
CA GLY A 334 -35.80 55.33 57.06
C GLY A 334 -35.35 54.49 55.87
N ARG A 335 -35.34 55.12 54.69
CA ARG A 335 -34.89 54.58 53.40
C ARG A 335 -33.57 53.81 53.48
N VAL A 336 -33.58 52.56 53.01
CA VAL A 336 -32.45 51.99 52.24
C VAL A 336 -33.04 51.26 51.03
N ALA A 337 -32.75 51.80 49.86
CA ALA A 337 -33.21 51.34 48.57
C ALA A 337 -32.79 49.88 48.33
N ARG A 338 -33.78 48.99 48.32
CA ARG A 338 -33.65 47.60 47.89
C ARG A 338 -33.86 47.57 46.39
N ASN A 339 -32.78 47.65 45.61
CA ASN A 339 -32.83 47.29 44.19
C ASN A 339 -32.80 45.76 44.08
N MET A 340 -33.99 45.17 44.07
CA MET A 340 -34.24 43.83 43.57
C MET A 340 -35.08 43.98 42.30
N LEU A 341 -34.71 43.25 41.25
CA LEU A 341 -35.54 42.61 40.20
C LEU A 341 -34.64 42.26 38.99
N PRO A 342 -35.01 41.31 38.11
CA PRO A 342 -35.47 39.94 38.39
C PRO A 342 -34.67 38.90 37.56
N VAL A 343 -34.71 37.64 38.00
CA VAL A 343 -34.43 36.50 37.11
C VAL A 343 -35.64 36.33 36.19
N GLY A 344 -35.45 36.61 34.90
CA GLY A 344 -36.38 36.32 33.83
C GLY A 344 -35.71 35.43 32.79
N SER A 345 -36.27 34.24 32.59
CA SER A 345 -35.93 33.32 31.51
C SER A 345 -36.32 33.94 30.17
N THR A 346 -35.37 34.21 29.27
CA THR A 346 -35.63 34.31 27.82
C THR A 346 -34.40 33.92 27.02
N GLU A 347 -34.65 33.11 26.00
CA GLU A 347 -33.75 32.73 24.92
C GLU A 347 -33.37 33.97 24.09
N ALA A 348 -32.08 34.15 23.75
CA ALA A 348 -31.62 34.73 22.48
C ALA A 348 -30.08 34.82 22.39
N GLU A 349 -29.54 34.12 21.39
CA GLU A 349 -28.44 34.52 20.49
C GLU A 349 -27.16 35.18 21.06
N GLY A 350 -26.11 34.36 21.23
CA GLY A 350 -24.74 34.83 21.35
C GLY A 350 -24.04 34.93 20.00
N ARG A 351 -23.82 36.16 19.51
CA ARG A 351 -22.88 36.49 18.43
C ARG A 351 -21.74 37.36 18.99
N ILE A 352 -20.51 36.97 18.63
CA ILE A 352 -19.28 37.80 18.55
C ILE A 352 -18.62 38.08 19.93
N GLY A 353 -17.30 38.01 20.12
CA GLY A 353 -16.21 38.03 19.16
C GLY A 353 -14.86 37.65 19.77
N TRP A 354 -13.99 37.25 18.86
CA TRP A 354 -12.62 36.86 19.10
C TRP A 354 -11.77 38.10 19.40
N ARG A 355 -10.94 38.05 20.45
CA ARG A 355 -9.76 38.92 20.57
C ARG A 355 -8.47 38.10 20.71
N LYS A 356 -7.91 37.85 19.54
CA LYS A 356 -6.49 37.95 19.17
C LYS A 356 -5.51 38.20 20.32
N VAL A 357 -4.70 37.19 20.67
CA VAL A 357 -3.38 37.39 21.24
C VAL A 357 -2.36 36.90 20.23
N ARG A 358 -1.43 37.80 19.87
CA ARG A 358 -0.39 37.60 18.87
C ARG A 358 0.74 36.73 19.43
N THR A 359 1.29 35.97 18.50
CA THR A 359 2.55 35.24 18.53
C THR A 359 3.74 36.06 19.00
N SER A 360 4.60 35.43 19.80
CA SER A 360 6.03 35.70 19.83
C SER A 360 6.78 34.39 20.09
N THR A 361 7.50 33.94 19.06
CA THR A 361 8.52 32.91 19.10
C THR A 361 9.81 33.47 19.69
N VAL A 362 10.36 32.86 20.74
CA VAL A 362 11.81 32.88 21.03
C VAL A 362 12.21 31.53 21.65
N VAL A 363 13.31 31.00 21.13
CA VAL A 363 14.05 29.78 21.47
C VAL A 363 14.91 30.01 22.73
N SER A 364 14.98 29.03 23.64
CA SER A 364 16.18 28.50 24.34
C SER A 364 15.76 27.81 25.64
N SER A 365 16.13 26.54 25.82
CA SER A 365 17.31 26.11 26.60
C SER A 365 17.23 26.54 28.07
N ASP A 366 16.87 25.64 28.98
CA ASP A 366 17.86 25.00 29.87
C ASP A 366 17.19 24.26 31.03
N VAL A 367 17.80 23.11 31.31
CA VAL A 367 17.52 22.17 32.38
C VAL A 367 18.16 22.69 33.66
N THR A 368 17.43 22.71 34.78
CA THR A 368 18.03 22.56 36.12
C THR A 368 17.04 21.87 37.06
N ALA A 369 17.52 20.81 37.71
CA ALA A 369 16.81 19.87 38.58
C ALA A 369 16.70 20.33 40.05
N PRO A 370 15.89 19.66 40.89
CA PRO A 370 16.20 19.45 42.31
C PRO A 370 16.90 18.07 42.48
N GLY A 371 18.03 17.98 43.18
CA GLY A 371 18.10 17.74 44.63
C GLY A 371 18.25 16.25 44.90
N GLN A 372 19.48 15.71 44.82
CA GLN A 372 20.35 15.36 45.96
C GLN A 372 19.82 14.21 46.84
N GLU A 373 20.34 13.01 46.59
CA GLU A 373 20.55 12.01 47.63
C GLU A 373 21.94 11.41 47.41
N GLU A 374 22.81 11.60 48.40
CA GLU A 374 24.17 11.08 48.45
C GLU A 374 24.13 9.59 48.80
N ASP A 375 24.92 8.77 48.10
CA ASP A 375 25.55 7.64 48.78
C ASP A 375 26.95 7.37 48.20
N ARG A 376 27.89 7.18 49.12
CA ARG A 376 29.33 7.09 48.87
C ARG A 376 29.80 5.64 48.76
N ASP A 377 30.83 5.48 47.93
CA ASP A 377 32.01 4.64 48.11
C ASP A 377 32.06 3.18 47.60
N ARG A 378 33.13 2.98 46.79
CA ARG A 378 33.94 1.77 46.50
C ARG A 378 33.32 0.78 45.50
N ASN A 379 33.99 0.31 44.45
CA ASN A 379 35.40 -0.02 44.30
C ASN A 379 35.75 -0.15 42.79
N ALA A 380 37.00 0.16 42.43
CA ALA A 380 37.57 0.03 41.10
C ALA A 380 37.82 -1.44 40.70
N THR A 381 37.97 -1.72 39.39
CA THR A 381 39.18 -2.27 38.73
C THR A 381 38.84 -3.01 37.42
N MET A 382 39.56 -2.64 36.34
CA MET A 382 40.08 -3.46 35.21
C MET A 382 39.74 -3.03 33.76
N LYS A 383 40.74 -2.33 33.18
CA LYS A 383 41.46 -2.58 31.90
C LYS A 383 40.64 -2.73 30.60
N ARG A 384 40.71 -1.77 29.66
CA ARG A 384 41.77 -1.51 28.63
C ARG A 384 41.98 -2.62 27.58
N LYS A 385 41.66 -2.29 26.32
CA LYS A 385 42.46 -2.35 25.06
C LYS A 385 41.61 -1.66 23.97
N ALA A 386 41.90 -0.46 23.42
CA ALA A 386 43.00 -0.03 22.54
C ALA A 386 43.17 -0.96 21.32
N GLU A 387 42.52 -0.67 20.17
CA GLU A 387 42.95 0.19 19.01
C GLU A 387 43.67 -0.64 17.92
N PRO A 388 43.91 -0.15 16.68
CA PRO A 388 43.04 0.54 15.69
C PRO A 388 43.23 -0.04 14.26
N ASP A 389 42.60 0.51 13.21
CA ASP A 389 43.34 0.82 11.96
C ASP A 389 42.57 1.68 10.95
N ASN A 390 43.36 2.35 10.12
CA ASN A 390 43.18 3.71 9.64
C ASN A 390 42.61 3.85 8.20
N CYS A 391 42.06 5.03 7.93
CA CYS A 391 41.73 5.56 6.60
C CYS A 391 42.99 5.92 5.78
N LYS A 392 42.89 5.82 4.44
CA LYS A 392 43.22 6.83 3.42
C LYS A 392 43.59 6.18 2.07
N VAL A 393 42.89 6.54 1.00
CA VAL A 393 43.44 6.50 -0.37
C VAL A 393 43.01 7.75 -1.11
N ASP A 394 44.00 8.32 -1.81
CA ASP A 394 44.13 9.66 -2.31
C ASP A 394 43.31 10.01 -3.56
N LEU A 395 42.87 11.27 -3.59
CA LEU A 395 42.46 12.04 -4.77
C LEU A 395 43.66 12.87 -5.24
N ALA A 396 44.26 12.59 -6.40
CA ALA A 396 44.90 13.60 -7.25
C ALA A 396 45.35 13.06 -8.62
N LYS A 397 45.24 13.94 -9.64
CA LYS A 397 45.93 13.97 -10.95
C LYS A 397 45.33 13.19 -12.13
N LYS A 398 44.56 13.90 -12.97
CA LYS A 398 44.93 14.14 -14.38
C LYS A 398 44.13 15.31 -14.99
N ALA A 399 44.76 16.48 -15.05
CA ALA A 399 44.38 17.60 -15.91
C ALA A 399 45.65 18.08 -16.63
N LYS A 400 45.67 17.88 -17.95
CA LYS A 400 46.58 18.43 -18.99
C LYS A 400 46.18 17.67 -20.27
N ALA A 401 46.00 18.25 -21.45
CA ALA A 401 45.94 19.60 -21.98
C ALA A 401 45.51 19.37 -23.44
N GLN A 402 44.55 20.12 -24.00
CA GLN A 402 44.40 20.28 -25.46
C GLN A 402 43.31 21.33 -25.80
N THR A 403 43.74 22.57 -25.76
CA THR A 403 43.29 23.78 -26.47
C THR A 403 44.53 24.67 -26.36
N SER A 404 45.21 25.14 -27.40
CA SER A 404 44.77 25.83 -28.62
C SER A 404 45.95 25.85 -29.62
N ASP A 405 45.73 26.44 -30.79
CA ASP A 405 46.65 26.75 -31.89
C ASP A 405 46.70 25.64 -32.97
N GLU A 406 46.37 25.87 -34.24
CA GLU A 406 46.65 27.06 -35.05
C GLU A 406 45.69 27.20 -36.25
N VAL A 407 45.46 28.45 -36.63
CA VAL A 407 44.81 28.95 -37.84
C VAL A 407 45.86 29.05 -38.96
N SER A 408 45.41 29.02 -40.24
CA SER A 408 46.14 29.40 -41.47
C SER A 408 46.91 28.30 -42.25
N LYS A 409 46.23 27.62 -43.17
CA LYS A 409 46.29 27.83 -44.64
C LYS A 409 45.56 26.72 -45.38
#